data_AF-A0A167LNW2-F1
#
_entry.id   AF-A0A167LNW2-F1
#
_cell.length_a   1.000
_cell.length_b   1.000
_cell.length_c   1.000
_cell.angle_alpha   90.00
_cell.angle_beta   90.00
_cell.angle_gamma   90.00
#
_symmetry.space_group_name_H-M   'P 1'
#
loop_
_entity.id
_entity.type
_entity.pdbx_description
1 polymer ?
#
loop_
_entity_poly.entity_id
_entity_poly.type
_entity_poly.pdbx_seq_one_letter_code
_entity_poly.pdbx_strand_id
1 'polypeptide(L)'
;MINTFEYQLLAGAAMGLTEEQTENLIDQGADFDDELIKALGIDFEQFVNVSQALLKLTPAVEGADSNKLYNAFVRPLESGGYLALIQKEI
;
A
#
# COMPACT_ATOMS: atom_id res chain seq x y z
N MET A 1 7.55 -10.52 1.09
CA MET A 1 8.01 -9.11 1.11
C MET A 1 7.11 -8.31 0.19
N ILE A 2 6.61 -7.16 0.66
CA ILE A 2 5.85 -6.22 -0.18
C ILE A 2 6.83 -5.64 -1.20
N ASN A 3 6.49 -5.66 -2.49
CA ASN A 3 7.35 -5.15 -3.55
C ASN A 3 7.15 -3.63 -3.77
N THR A 4 8.03 -2.99 -4.54
CA THR A 4 7.97 -1.54 -4.78
C THR A 4 6.62 -1.08 -5.33
N PHE A 5 6.04 -1.83 -6.25
CA PHE A 5 4.73 -1.53 -6.84
C PHE A 5 3.61 -1.56 -5.79
N GLU A 6 3.59 -2.56 -4.92
CA GLU A 6 2.62 -2.65 -3.82
C GLU A 6 2.76 -1.48 -2.83
N TYR A 7 3.99 -0.99 -2.58
CA TYR A 7 4.20 0.23 -1.79
C TYR A 7 3.74 1.50 -2.50
N GLN A 8 3.92 1.60 -3.82
CA GLN A 8 3.39 2.71 -4.60
C GLN A 8 1.86 2.74 -4.59
N LEU A 9 1.21 1.57 -4.67
CA LEU A 9 -0.25 1.45 -4.48
C LEU A 9 -0.69 1.89 -3.08
N LEU A 10 0.05 1.50 -2.03
CA LEU A 10 -0.21 1.95 -0.65
C LEU A 10 -0.05 3.46 -0.51
N ALA A 11 1.00 4.02 -1.12
CA ALA A 11 1.28 5.45 -1.13
C ALA A 11 0.15 6.22 -1.81
N GLY A 12 -0.28 5.78 -2.99
CA GLY A 12 -1.43 6.36 -3.68
C GLY A 12 -2.69 6.35 -2.83
N ALA A 13 -2.98 5.22 -2.19
CA ALA A 13 -4.10 5.12 -1.25
C ALA A 13 -3.96 6.08 -0.05
N ALA A 14 -2.78 6.22 0.53
CA ALA A 14 -2.50 7.14 1.64
C ALA A 14 -2.65 8.62 1.22
N MET A 15 -2.39 8.93 -0.05
CA MET A 15 -2.63 10.25 -0.66
C MET A 15 -4.10 10.47 -1.07
N GLY A 16 -4.97 9.48 -0.87
CA GLY A 16 -6.40 9.55 -1.22
C GLY A 16 -6.70 9.25 -2.70
N LEU A 17 -5.76 8.65 -3.43
CA LEU A 17 -5.93 8.26 -4.82
C LEU A 17 -6.62 6.90 -4.96
N THR A 18 -7.35 6.73 -6.05
CA THR A 18 -7.86 5.42 -6.47
C THR A 18 -6.72 4.54 -6.99
N GLU A 19 -6.98 3.24 -7.15
CA GLU A 19 -6.02 2.32 -7.79
C GLU A 19 -5.63 2.79 -9.17
N GLU A 20 -6.62 3.07 -10.03
CA GLU A 20 -6.42 3.52 -11.40
C GLU A 20 -5.63 4.83 -11.47
N GLN A 21 -5.91 5.79 -10.57
CA GLN A 21 -5.13 7.04 -10.50
C GLN A 21 -3.67 6.77 -10.13
N THR A 22 -3.44 5.83 -9.23
CA THR A 22 -2.09 5.47 -8.79
C THR A 22 -1.33 4.72 -9.88
N GLU A 23 -1.98 3.75 -10.54
CA GLU A 23 -1.40 3.02 -11.67
C GLU A 23 -1.04 3.96 -12.82
N ASN A 24 -1.91 4.92 -13.14
CA ASN A 24 -1.62 5.94 -14.14
C ASN A 24 -0.38 6.78 -13.80
N LEU A 25 -0.16 7.12 -12.52
CA LEU A 25 1.07 7.81 -12.09
C LEU A 25 2.30 6.92 -12.27
N ILE A 26 2.21 5.64 -11.89
CA ILE A 26 3.31 4.68 -12.05
C ILE A 26 3.68 4.51 -13.52
N ASP A 27 2.69 4.33 -14.39
CA ASP A 27 2.88 4.15 -15.84
C ASP A 27 3.47 5.40 -16.52
N GLN A 28 3.19 6.59 -15.97
CA GLN A 28 3.77 7.85 -16.41
C GLN A 28 5.19 8.09 -15.86
N GLY A 29 5.71 7.19 -15.02
CA GLY A 29 7.03 7.31 -14.40
C GLY A 29 7.08 8.40 -13.34
N ALA A 30 5.99 8.62 -12.61
CA ALA A 30 5.93 9.59 -11.53
C ALA A 30 6.99 9.30 -10.45
N ASP A 31 7.59 10.37 -9.94
CA ASP A 31 8.50 10.31 -8.80
C ASP A 31 7.69 10.33 -7.50
N PHE A 32 7.60 9.16 -6.85
CA PHE A 32 6.84 9.02 -5.61
C PHE A 32 7.48 9.74 -4.41
N ASP A 33 8.77 10.08 -4.46
CA ASP A 33 9.36 10.96 -3.44
C ASP A 33 8.70 12.34 -3.49
N ASP A 34 8.65 12.94 -4.68
CA ASP A 34 8.03 14.26 -4.88
C ASP A 34 6.53 14.26 -4.57
N GLU A 35 5.80 13.23 -5.01
CA GLU A 35 4.35 13.14 -4.76
C GLU A 35 4.04 12.97 -3.26
N LEU A 36 4.78 12.13 -2.54
CA LEU A 36 4.59 11.95 -1.10
C LEU A 36 5.04 13.17 -0.29
N ILE A 37 6.11 13.86 -0.69
CA ILE A 37 6.53 15.10 -0.03
C ILE A 37 5.42 16.15 -0.15
N LYS A 38 4.80 16.31 -1.33
CA LYS A 38 3.69 17.25 -1.53
C LYS A 38 2.46 16.88 -0.71
N ALA A 39 2.12 15.59 -0.62
CA ALA A 39 0.89 15.14 0.01
C ALA A 39 1.00 14.98 1.54
N LEU A 40 2.11 14.44 2.03
CA LEU A 40 2.30 13.99 3.40
C LEU A 40 3.56 14.56 4.08
N GLY A 41 4.43 15.26 3.34
CA GLY A 41 5.65 15.84 3.87
C GLY A 41 6.76 14.84 4.20
N ILE A 42 6.71 13.65 3.60
CA ILE A 42 7.70 12.57 3.77
C ILE A 42 8.09 12.01 2.39
N ASP A 43 9.30 11.47 2.28
CA ASP A 43 9.75 10.79 1.06
C ASP A 43 9.27 9.31 1.01
N PHE A 44 9.52 8.62 -0.11
CA PHE A 44 9.08 7.25 -0.34
C PHE A 44 9.78 6.26 0.61
N GLU A 45 11.06 6.46 0.91
CA GLU A 45 11.79 5.60 1.85
C GLU A 45 11.20 5.70 3.26
N GLN A 46 10.95 6.91 3.75
CA GLN A 46 10.28 7.19 5.01
C GLN A 46 8.89 6.56 5.04
N PHE A 47 8.12 6.70 3.97
CA PHE A 47 6.80 6.09 3.85
C PHE A 47 6.86 4.56 3.97
N VAL A 48 7.79 3.91 3.27
CA VAL A 48 8.00 2.45 3.35
C VAL A 48 8.34 2.04 4.78
N ASN A 49 9.26 2.75 5.42
CA ASN A 49 9.69 2.46 6.80
C ASN A 49 8.53 2.59 7.81
N VAL A 50 7.74 3.67 7.72
CA VAL A 50 6.56 3.87 8.58
C VAL A 50 5.52 2.79 8.32
N SER A 51 5.24 2.48 7.04
CA SER A 51 4.26 1.47 6.65
C SER A 51 4.63 0.08 7.20
N GLN A 52 5.91 -0.30 7.13
CA GLN A 52 6.41 -1.56 7.70
C GLN A 52 6.29 -1.62 9.22
N ALA A 53 6.57 -0.51 9.91
CA ALA A 53 6.42 -0.44 11.36
C ALA A 53 4.95 -0.58 11.77
N LEU A 54 4.05 0.08 11.05
CA LEU A 54 2.61 0.06 11.32
C LEU A 54 1.92 -1.23 10.91
N LEU A 55 2.45 -1.95 9.92
CA LEU A 55 1.86 -3.21 9.43
C LEU A 55 1.67 -4.24 10.54
N LYS A 56 2.49 -4.24 11.60
CA LYS A 56 2.33 -5.16 12.73
C LYS A 56 1.11 -4.84 13.62
N LEU A 57 0.55 -3.65 13.48
CA LEU A 57 -0.56 -3.13 14.26
C LEU A 57 -1.87 -3.10 13.47
N THR A 58 -1.85 -3.47 12.18
CA THR A 58 -3.06 -3.51 11.37
C THR A 58 -3.88 -4.78 11.67
N PRO A 59 -5.18 -4.77 11.37
CA PRO A 59 -6.01 -5.97 11.50
C PRO A 59 -5.46 -7.14 10.69
N ALA A 60 -5.58 -8.34 11.25
CA ALA A 60 -5.27 -9.56 10.53
C ALA A 60 -6.43 -9.94 9.61
N VAL A 61 -6.11 -10.32 8.37
CA VAL A 61 -7.04 -10.89 7.39
C VAL A 61 -6.64 -12.33 7.10
N GLU A 62 -7.63 -13.18 6.84
CA GLU A 62 -7.40 -14.57 6.46
C GLU A 62 -7.00 -14.64 4.99
N GLY A 63 -5.86 -15.27 4.71
CA GLY A 63 -5.40 -15.48 3.34
C GLY A 63 -6.25 -16.53 2.62
N ALA A 64 -6.71 -16.19 1.42
CA ALA A 64 -7.67 -16.97 0.63
C ALA A 64 -7.37 -18.47 0.50
N ASP A 65 -6.09 -18.86 0.44
CA ASP A 65 -5.69 -20.23 0.11
C ASP A 65 -5.01 -20.98 1.28
N SER A 66 -4.90 -20.38 2.48
CA SER A 66 -3.99 -20.92 3.51
C SER A 66 -4.54 -21.03 4.92
N ASN A 67 -5.74 -20.50 5.21
CA ASN A 67 -6.27 -20.31 6.58
C ASN A 67 -5.27 -19.62 7.54
N LYS A 68 -4.24 -18.97 6.99
CA LYS A 68 -3.25 -18.20 7.74
C LYS A 68 -3.74 -16.77 7.86
N LEU A 69 -3.49 -16.18 9.02
CA LEU A 69 -3.79 -14.79 9.29
C LEU A 69 -2.57 -13.93 8.97
N TYR A 70 -2.79 -12.83 8.24
CA TYR A 70 -1.76 -11.86 7.90
C TYR A 70 -2.23 -10.47 8.29
N ASN A 71 -1.39 -9.70 8.98
CA ASN A 71 -1.69 -8.29 9.17
C ASN A 71 -1.65 -7.56 7.82
N ALA A 72 -2.67 -6.75 7.55
CA ALA A 72 -2.85 -6.11 6.25
C ALA A 72 -3.27 -4.64 6.35
N PHE A 73 -2.80 -3.80 5.44
CA PHE A 73 -3.53 -2.58 5.10
C PHE A 73 -4.68 -2.96 4.18
N VAL A 74 -5.91 -2.56 4.51
CA VAL A 74 -7.11 -2.93 3.76
C VAL A 74 -7.77 -1.67 3.21
N ARG A 75 -8.02 -1.65 1.90
CA ARG A 75 -8.79 -0.59 1.23
C ARG A 75 -10.00 -1.21 0.52
N PRO A 76 -11.23 -0.72 0.75
CA PRO A 76 -12.39 -1.15 -0.04
C PRO A 76 -12.26 -0.70 -1.50
N LEU A 77 -12.65 -1.54 -2.45
CA LEU A 77 -12.66 -1.21 -3.87
C LEU A 77 -14.07 -0.77 -4.31
N GLU A 78 -14.14 0.18 -5.25
CA GLU A 78 -15.43 0.69 -5.77
C GLU A 78 -16.23 -0.40 -6.51
N SER A 79 -15.54 -1.35 -7.13
CA SER A 79 -16.14 -2.52 -7.80
C SER A 79 -16.68 -3.58 -6.84
N GLY A 80 -16.54 -3.38 -5.52
CA GLY A 80 -16.78 -4.38 -4.49
C GLY A 80 -15.53 -5.18 -4.14
N GLY A 81 -15.44 -5.63 -2.89
CA GLY A 81 -14.25 -6.31 -2.35
C GLY A 81 -13.24 -5.35 -1.71
N TYR A 82 -12.01 -5.83 -1.53
CA TYR A 82 -10.94 -5.05 -0.90
C TYR A 82 -9.56 -5.42 -1.45
N LEU A 83 -8.66 -4.44 -1.49
CA LEU A 83 -7.22 -4.66 -1.67
C LEU A 83 -6.59 -4.84 -0.28
N ALA A 84 -5.87 -5.94 -0.07
CA ALA A 84 -5.14 -6.20 1.17
C ALA A 84 -3.64 -6.28 0.89
N LEU A 85 -2.87 -5.36 1.47
CA LEU A 85 -1.41 -5.36 1.40
C LEU A 85 -0.87 -6.05 2.64
N ILE A 86 -0.41 -7.29 2.44
CA ILE A 86 0.05 -8.19 3.52
C ILE A 86 1.57 -8.31 3.57
N GLN A 87 2.11 -8.52 4.77
CA GLN A 87 3.47 -9.06 4.89
C GLN A 87 3.44 -10.57 4.65
N LYS A 88 3.94 -11.04 3.51
CA LYS A 88 4.27 -12.46 3.36
C LYS A 88 5.47 -12.79 4.25
N GLU A 89 5.29 -13.71 5.21
CA GLU A 89 6.40 -14.39 5.87
C GLU A 89 7.27 -15.11 4.81
N ILE A 90 8.59 -15.05 4.99
CA ILE A 90 9.59 -15.65 4.10
C ILE A 90 9.64 -17.16 4.35
#